data_AF-A0A9R1REF3-F1
#
_entry.id   AF-A0A9R1REF3-F1
#
_cell.length_a   1.000
_cell.length_b   1.000
_cell.length_c   1.000
_cell.angle_alpha   90.00
_cell.angle_beta   90.00
_cell.angle_gamma   90.00
#
_symmetry.space_group_name_H-M   'P 1'
#
loop_
_entity.id
_entity.type
_entity.pdbx_description
1 polymer ?
#
loop_
_entity_poly.entity_id
_entity_poly.type
_entity_poly.pdbx_seq_one_letter_code
_entity_poly.pdbx_strand_id
1 'polypeptide(L)'
;MTGRLAAVPKETTDGATAATCPPRCMYRDWIRTVAVSGAQIRSTLFSNSHPGQSGSSIDSGASDSYPSKSSGRSSGLAAPDLGAHELTTIARQMVSDGYTKRVVEAFSATSPAPSLENWFSELDVDWILQIGNEHGSWWQLQLGDNSALSLRDMVERWIRALTVIAGSIGELVFARHETSKVARFGTLSIAKMLEFVDAIVPAPKAENLRAVLDMYICASNVSYMFTPLDMSPEAQIIFTETASSLGTTRNKLNNAILSTMMEVRTLMEDDDSWAIEIPRGGGDVHRNTRFMVDCIVSMRKARASTENCTPSDNTVNLGDLIDATFDYLRDLLRRKSEFCSGPSLRYIFLLNNSNFIANMFEPSVPLDLELWSLHHRLKRQCGKYIDSYLDISWGHVTSCIPKSYFSRPLIHRWSNTSLLINFELAFHKTYQTQKFWKVPEPRLRCLPRKNIAERVVSSYRNCLEENPELEKHVNRGTSSSPEILMEMLGELFEG
;
A
#
# COMPACT_ATOMS: atom_id res chain seq x y z
N MET A 1 -26.17 7.09 -95.11
CA MET A 1 -25.09 7.67 -94.27
C MET A 1 -25.54 7.59 -92.83
N THR A 2 -25.08 6.55 -92.13
CA THR A 2 -25.52 6.17 -90.77
C THR A 2 -24.24 5.91 -89.97
N GLY A 3 -23.85 6.89 -89.15
CA GLY A 3 -22.66 6.83 -88.29
C GLY A 3 -22.99 6.15 -86.96
N ARG A 4 -22.41 4.97 -86.74
CA ARG A 4 -22.45 4.20 -85.50
C ARG A 4 -21.22 4.57 -84.66
N LEU A 5 -21.43 5.02 -83.44
CA LEU A 5 -20.39 5.29 -82.44
C LEU A 5 -19.73 3.97 -81.99
N ALA A 6 -18.40 3.93 -82.03
CA ALA A 6 -17.58 2.82 -81.53
C ALA A 6 -17.24 3.04 -80.04
N ALA A 7 -17.24 1.93 -79.30
CA ALA A 7 -17.02 1.86 -77.86
C ALA A 7 -15.54 2.07 -77.47
N VAL A 8 -15.34 2.77 -76.35
CA VAL A 8 -14.07 2.90 -75.62
C VAL A 8 -13.96 1.75 -74.60
N PRO A 9 -12.79 1.10 -74.40
CA PRO A 9 -12.66 0.04 -73.40
C PRO A 9 -12.60 0.62 -71.98
N LYS A 10 -13.30 -0.04 -71.05
CA LYS A 10 -13.23 0.23 -69.60
C LYS A 10 -11.84 -0.12 -69.06
N GLU A 11 -11.15 0.85 -68.47
CA GLU A 11 -10.10 0.60 -67.49
C GLU A 11 -10.74 0.11 -66.19
N THR A 12 -10.40 -1.12 -65.80
CA THR A 12 -10.70 -1.69 -64.49
C THR A 12 -9.79 -1.05 -63.45
N THR A 13 -10.36 -0.26 -62.56
CA THR A 13 -9.70 0.29 -61.39
C THR A 13 -9.53 -0.81 -60.35
N ASP A 14 -8.35 -1.43 -60.31
CA ASP A 14 -7.97 -2.31 -59.20
C ASP A 14 -7.76 -1.45 -57.95
N GLY A 15 -8.73 -1.56 -57.04
CA GLY A 15 -8.66 -1.00 -55.69
C GLY A 15 -7.66 -1.78 -54.85
N ALA A 16 -6.39 -1.41 -54.92
CA ALA A 16 -5.43 -1.72 -53.88
C ALA A 16 -5.58 -0.66 -52.78
N THR A 17 -6.23 -1.01 -51.67
CA THR A 17 -6.14 -0.26 -50.41
C THR A 17 -4.68 -0.27 -49.96
N ALA A 18 -3.92 0.74 -50.38
CA ALA A 18 -2.64 1.06 -49.77
C ALA A 18 -2.91 1.39 -48.31
N ALA A 19 -2.42 0.54 -47.40
CA ALA A 19 -2.44 0.80 -45.98
C ALA A 19 -1.71 2.12 -45.72
N THR A 20 -2.48 3.19 -45.49
CA THR A 20 -1.96 4.49 -45.08
C THR A 20 -1.15 4.29 -43.80
N CYS A 21 0.14 4.62 -43.84
CA CYS A 21 0.95 4.64 -42.63
C CYS A 21 0.26 5.55 -41.60
N PRO A 22 0.11 5.10 -40.35
CA PRO A 22 -0.40 5.97 -39.30
C PRO A 22 0.49 7.21 -39.15
N PRO A 23 -0.06 8.35 -38.69
CA PRO A 23 0.70 9.56 -38.42
C PRO A 23 1.93 9.27 -37.54
N ARG A 24 3.03 9.98 -37.78
CA ARG A 24 4.22 9.89 -36.91
C ARG A 24 3.81 10.15 -35.45
N CYS A 25 4.30 9.33 -34.52
CA CYS A 25 4.06 9.40 -33.07
C CYS A 25 2.64 9.04 -32.58
N MET A 26 1.76 8.52 -33.44
CA MET A 26 0.40 8.13 -33.04
C MET A 26 0.41 7.07 -31.92
N TYR A 27 1.27 6.04 -32.03
CA TYR A 27 1.33 5.00 -31.00
C TYR A 27 1.98 5.52 -29.72
N ARG A 28 3.00 6.37 -29.85
CA ARG A 28 3.62 7.05 -28.71
C ARG A 28 2.59 7.74 -27.82
N ASP A 29 1.67 8.48 -28.42
CA ASP A 29 0.64 9.21 -27.68
C ASP A 29 -0.38 8.25 -27.05
N TRP A 30 -0.79 7.18 -27.74
CA TRP A 30 -1.66 6.16 -27.16
C TRP A 30 -1.01 5.46 -25.96
N ILE A 31 0.26 5.06 -26.10
CA ILE A 31 1.03 4.40 -25.03
C ILE A 31 1.09 5.30 -23.79
N ARG A 32 1.36 6.60 -23.96
CA ARG A 32 1.42 7.56 -22.85
C ARG A 32 0.13 7.70 -22.06
N THR A 33 -1.03 7.54 -22.72
CA THR A 33 -2.34 7.68 -22.05
C THR A 33 -2.67 6.51 -21.12
N VAL A 34 -2.02 5.36 -21.28
CA VAL A 34 -2.30 4.18 -20.45
C VAL A 34 -1.78 4.39 -19.03
N ALA A 35 -2.67 4.23 -18.04
CA ALA A 35 -2.31 4.29 -16.63
C ALA A 35 -1.67 2.97 -16.17
N VAL A 36 -0.43 3.04 -15.68
CA VAL A 36 0.35 1.85 -15.28
C VAL A 36 0.73 1.83 -13.80
N SER A 37 0.17 2.71 -12.96
CA SER A 37 0.46 2.74 -11.53
C SER A 37 -0.73 3.16 -10.66
N GLY A 38 -0.70 2.77 -9.38
CA GLY A 38 -1.64 3.20 -8.34
C GLY A 38 -1.08 4.31 -7.44
N ALA A 39 -1.88 4.79 -6.48
CA ALA A 39 -1.52 5.89 -5.58
C ALA A 39 -0.17 5.70 -4.84
N GLN A 40 0.60 6.79 -4.71
CA GLN A 40 1.94 6.81 -4.12
C GLN A 40 1.92 6.49 -2.61
N ILE A 41 2.94 5.76 -2.14
CA ILE A 41 3.22 5.67 -0.70
C ILE A 41 3.97 6.94 -0.32
N ARG A 42 3.26 7.92 0.27
CA ARG A 42 3.88 9.13 0.81
C ARG A 42 4.24 8.89 2.28
N SER A 43 5.45 9.23 2.67
CA SER A 43 5.90 9.15 4.06
C SER A 43 6.69 10.38 4.45
N THR A 44 6.43 10.88 5.66
CA THR A 44 7.24 11.92 6.30
C THR A 44 8.55 11.38 6.85
N LEU A 45 8.74 10.05 6.88
CA LEU A 45 10.00 9.39 7.27
C LEU A 45 11.18 9.80 6.38
N PHE A 46 10.91 10.28 5.16
CA PHE A 46 11.94 10.59 4.17
C PHE A 46 12.19 12.11 4.02
N SER A 47 11.48 12.94 4.80
CA SER A 47 11.61 14.40 4.73
C SER A 47 12.73 14.91 5.65
N ASN A 48 13.95 14.98 5.14
CA ASN A 48 15.02 15.76 5.77
C ASN A 48 14.81 17.25 5.47
N SER A 49 14.07 17.97 6.31
CA SER A 49 14.11 19.42 6.32
C SER A 49 14.39 19.93 7.74
N HIS A 50 15.53 20.62 7.89
CA HIS A 50 15.87 21.37 9.08
C HIS A 50 14.81 22.44 9.36
N PRO A 51 14.46 22.73 10.63
CA PRO A 51 13.54 23.80 10.96
C PRO A 51 14.26 25.15 10.80
N GLY A 52 14.26 25.68 9.58
CA GLY A 52 14.69 27.04 9.27
C GLY A 52 13.57 28.02 9.57
N GLN A 53 13.83 28.94 10.50
CA GLN A 53 12.98 30.07 10.81
C GLN A 53 12.61 30.88 9.56
N SER A 54 11.33 31.17 9.39
CA SER A 54 10.88 32.38 8.70
C SER A 54 9.55 32.79 9.30
N GLY A 55 9.58 33.85 10.08
CA GLY A 55 8.38 34.49 10.60
C GLY A 55 7.69 35.28 9.50
N SER A 56 6.36 35.24 9.49
CA SER A 56 5.56 36.43 9.20
C SER A 56 4.12 36.23 9.69
N SER A 57 3.68 37.25 10.44
CA SER A 57 2.32 37.80 10.50
C SER A 57 1.20 36.96 11.12
N ILE A 58 0.83 37.40 12.32
CA ILE A 58 -0.46 37.19 12.97
C ILE A 58 -1.55 37.72 12.04
N ASP A 59 -2.53 36.88 11.70
CA ASP A 59 -3.90 37.34 11.49
C ASP A 59 -4.89 36.29 12.01
N SER A 60 -5.68 36.73 12.98
CA SER A 60 -6.73 36.00 13.66
C SER A 60 -8.00 35.98 12.81
N GLY A 61 -8.48 34.79 12.47
CA GLY A 61 -9.77 34.59 11.81
C GLY A 61 -10.21 33.14 11.94
N ALA A 62 -11.11 32.89 12.88
CA ALA A 62 -11.71 31.59 13.14
C ALA A 62 -12.41 31.02 11.89
N SER A 63 -12.15 29.76 11.58
CA SER A 63 -13.12 28.82 11.01
C SER A 63 -12.55 27.41 11.14
N ASP A 64 -13.09 26.68 12.11
CA ASP A 64 -12.94 25.23 12.24
C ASP A 64 -13.48 24.56 10.98
N SER A 65 -12.59 23.96 10.20
CA SER A 65 -12.98 22.97 9.19
C SER A 65 -11.98 21.83 9.23
N TYR A 66 -12.24 20.87 10.11
CA TYR A 66 -11.65 19.53 10.07
C TYR A 66 -12.01 18.87 8.73
N PRO A 67 -11.05 18.45 7.89
CA PRO A 67 -11.38 17.53 6.81
C PRO A 67 -11.48 16.12 7.39
N SER A 68 -12.68 15.75 7.84
CA SER A 68 -13.05 14.35 8.05
C SER A 68 -12.98 13.61 6.72
N LYS A 69 -11.91 12.85 6.49
CA LYS A 69 -11.86 11.82 5.43
C LYS A 69 -11.79 10.44 6.07
N SER A 70 -12.91 10.03 6.64
CA SER A 70 -13.25 8.62 6.89
C SER A 70 -14.25 8.15 5.84
N SER A 71 -13.85 8.16 4.57
CA SER A 71 -14.64 7.52 3.51
C SER A 71 -13.69 7.04 2.41
N GLY A 72 -13.69 5.72 2.20
CA GLY A 72 -12.96 5.07 1.10
C GLY A 72 -11.75 4.22 1.51
N ARG A 73 -11.92 3.24 2.41
CA ARG A 73 -10.97 2.12 2.52
C ARG A 73 -11.71 0.79 2.35
N SER A 74 -12.37 0.67 1.22
CA SER A 74 -12.64 -0.62 0.56
C SER A 74 -12.00 -0.54 -0.84
N SER A 75 -10.67 -0.41 -0.88
CA SER A 75 -9.93 -0.76 -2.08
C SER A 75 -9.56 -2.22 -1.89
N GLY A 76 -10.35 -3.10 -2.50
CA GLY A 76 -10.10 -4.54 -2.49
C GLY A 76 -8.65 -4.87 -2.84
N LEU A 77 -8.22 -6.06 -2.44
CA LEU A 77 -6.95 -6.70 -2.78
C LEU A 77 -6.77 -6.98 -4.29
N ALA A 78 -7.48 -6.25 -5.17
CA ALA A 78 -7.36 -6.39 -6.61
C ALA A 78 -5.89 -6.22 -7.02
N ALA A 79 -5.37 -7.26 -7.67
CA ALA A 79 -4.04 -7.28 -8.24
C ALA A 79 -3.91 -6.16 -9.29
N PRO A 80 -2.87 -5.32 -9.24
CA PRO A 80 -2.63 -4.33 -10.29
C PRO A 80 -2.37 -5.01 -11.64
N ASP A 81 -3.20 -4.69 -12.64
CA ASP A 81 -3.00 -5.11 -14.04
C ASP A 81 -1.91 -4.29 -14.76
N LEU A 82 -1.49 -3.15 -14.19
CA LEU A 82 -0.51 -2.22 -14.78
C LEU A 82 -0.84 -1.81 -16.23
N GLY A 83 -2.13 -1.77 -16.60
CA GLY A 83 -2.58 -1.43 -17.95
C GLY A 83 -2.24 -2.50 -19.00
N ALA A 84 -1.91 -3.73 -18.58
CA ALA A 84 -1.44 -4.79 -19.48
C ALA A 84 -2.43 -5.09 -20.62
N HIS A 85 -3.74 -5.08 -20.33
CA HIS A 85 -4.76 -5.33 -21.35
C HIS A 85 -4.78 -4.26 -22.46
N GLU A 86 -4.75 -2.97 -22.07
CA GLU A 86 -4.75 -1.84 -23.00
C GLU A 86 -3.46 -1.80 -23.82
N LEU A 87 -2.30 -1.97 -23.17
CA LEU A 87 -0.99 -2.00 -23.83
C LEU A 87 -0.87 -3.17 -24.82
N THR A 88 -1.41 -4.35 -24.47
CA THR A 88 -1.45 -5.49 -25.40
C THR A 88 -2.36 -5.23 -26.60
N THR A 89 -3.45 -4.47 -26.40
CA THR A 89 -4.33 -4.06 -27.50
C THR A 89 -3.63 -3.09 -28.44
N ILE A 90 -2.86 -2.12 -27.91
CA ILE A 90 -2.01 -1.24 -28.71
C ILE A 90 -0.97 -2.05 -29.48
N ALA A 91 -0.29 -3.00 -28.83
CA ALA A 91 0.69 -3.87 -29.48
C ALA A 91 0.09 -4.68 -30.63
N ARG A 92 -1.11 -5.26 -30.45
CA ARG A 92 -1.87 -5.93 -31.53
C ARG A 92 -2.14 -5.00 -32.70
N GLN A 93 -2.56 -3.78 -32.42
CA GLN A 93 -2.85 -2.79 -33.46
C GLN A 93 -1.57 -2.44 -34.24
N MET A 94 -0.44 -2.21 -33.56
CA MET A 94 0.86 -1.95 -34.20
C MET A 94 1.30 -3.09 -35.14
N VAL A 95 1.01 -4.34 -34.77
CA VAL A 95 1.27 -5.52 -35.60
C VAL A 95 0.30 -5.58 -36.78
N SER A 96 -1.00 -5.37 -36.56
CA SER A 96 -2.05 -5.37 -37.59
C SER A 96 -1.81 -4.29 -38.65
N ASP A 97 -1.34 -3.11 -38.26
CA ASP A 97 -1.00 -2.01 -39.16
C ASP A 97 0.33 -2.24 -39.91
N GLY A 98 1.01 -3.36 -39.66
CA GLY A 98 2.29 -3.71 -40.25
C GLY A 98 3.45 -2.82 -39.81
N TYR A 99 3.28 -2.01 -38.76
CA TYR A 99 4.35 -1.16 -38.23
C TYR A 99 5.47 -2.03 -37.64
N THR A 100 5.14 -2.93 -36.71
CA THR A 100 6.14 -3.79 -36.04
C THR A 100 6.89 -4.66 -37.04
N LYS A 101 6.18 -5.23 -38.04
CA LYS A 101 6.79 -6.04 -39.10
C LYS A 101 7.85 -5.27 -39.89
N ARG A 102 7.55 -4.03 -40.29
CA ARG A 102 8.51 -3.17 -41.02
C ARG A 102 9.74 -2.83 -40.18
N VAL A 103 9.58 -2.63 -38.87
CA VAL A 103 10.70 -2.39 -37.95
C VAL A 103 11.61 -3.64 -37.86
N VAL A 104 11.02 -4.84 -37.74
CA VAL A 104 11.78 -6.11 -37.71
C VAL A 104 12.50 -6.38 -39.04
N GLU A 105 11.85 -6.08 -40.16
CA GLU A 105 12.45 -6.20 -41.50
C GLU A 105 13.62 -5.22 -41.67
N ALA A 106 13.44 -3.95 -41.29
CA ALA A 106 14.51 -2.94 -41.32
C ALA A 106 15.68 -3.32 -40.42
N PHE A 107 15.41 -3.83 -39.22
CA PHE A 107 16.42 -4.36 -38.30
C PHE A 107 17.25 -5.50 -38.92
N SER A 108 16.61 -6.35 -39.73
CA SER A 108 17.28 -7.47 -40.40
C SER A 108 18.05 -7.06 -41.65
N ALA A 109 17.63 -5.98 -42.32
CA ALA A 109 18.19 -5.51 -43.59
C ALA A 109 19.29 -4.45 -43.44
N THR A 110 19.29 -3.70 -42.33
CA THR A 110 20.27 -2.64 -42.03
C THR A 110 21.00 -2.91 -40.71
N SER A 111 21.94 -2.04 -40.33
CA SER A 111 22.54 -2.08 -39.00
C SER A 111 21.45 -1.98 -37.90
N PRO A 112 21.55 -2.72 -36.78
CA PRO A 112 20.57 -2.74 -35.70
C PRO A 112 20.19 -1.36 -35.11
N ALA A 113 21.17 -0.45 -35.04
CA ALA A 113 21.08 0.80 -34.26
C ALA A 113 19.93 1.74 -34.69
N PRO A 114 19.83 2.20 -35.96
CA PRO A 114 18.77 3.13 -36.38
C PRO A 114 17.36 2.55 -36.27
N SER A 115 17.21 1.23 -36.42
CA SER A 115 15.91 0.57 -36.26
C SER A 115 15.47 0.54 -34.80
N LEU A 116 16.41 0.29 -33.87
CA LEU A 116 16.13 0.37 -32.44
C LEU A 116 15.87 1.82 -32.01
N GLU A 117 16.64 2.82 -32.46
CA GLU A 117 16.39 4.23 -32.11
C GLU A 117 14.97 4.68 -32.42
N ASN A 118 14.49 4.40 -33.64
CA ASN A 118 13.11 4.73 -34.04
C ASN A 118 12.08 3.95 -33.21
N TRP A 119 12.34 2.68 -32.92
CA TRP A 119 11.47 1.84 -32.10
C TRP A 119 11.34 2.36 -30.68
N PHE A 120 12.46 2.63 -30.00
CA PHE A 120 12.47 3.16 -28.63
C PHE A 120 11.89 4.57 -28.54
N SER A 121 12.04 5.40 -29.59
CA SER A 121 11.41 6.73 -29.67
C SER A 121 9.88 6.64 -29.75
N GLU A 122 9.34 5.72 -30.54
CA GLU A 122 7.88 5.50 -30.64
C GLU A 122 7.31 4.94 -29.33
N LEU A 123 8.11 4.19 -28.56
CA LEU A 123 7.73 3.67 -27.24
C LEU A 123 7.93 4.67 -26.08
N ASP A 124 8.39 5.89 -26.36
CA ASP A 124 8.70 6.95 -25.36
C ASP A 124 9.82 6.59 -24.36
N VAL A 125 10.79 5.79 -24.81
CA VAL A 125 11.91 5.29 -24.01
C VAL A 125 13.27 5.39 -24.71
N ASP A 126 13.44 6.37 -25.60
CA ASP A 126 14.70 6.63 -26.31
C ASP A 126 15.91 6.87 -25.38
N TRP A 127 15.65 7.38 -24.18
CA TRP A 127 16.65 7.56 -23.11
C TRP A 127 17.31 6.25 -22.66
N ILE A 128 16.69 5.07 -22.87
CA ILE A 128 17.27 3.78 -22.49
C ILE A 128 18.55 3.48 -23.26
N LEU A 129 18.65 3.96 -24.50
CA LEU A 129 19.83 3.74 -25.34
C LEU A 129 21.07 4.49 -24.84
N GLN A 130 20.90 5.46 -23.94
CA GLN A 130 21.98 6.25 -23.36
C GLN A 130 22.57 5.62 -22.09
N ILE A 131 21.91 4.59 -21.51
CA ILE A 131 22.30 4.00 -20.22
C ILE A 131 23.71 3.40 -20.23
N GLY A 132 24.11 2.74 -21.32
CA GLY A 132 25.40 2.06 -21.42
C GLY A 132 26.59 2.93 -21.85
N ASN A 133 26.36 4.18 -22.27
CA ASN A 133 27.41 5.03 -22.87
C ASN A 133 28.06 6.00 -21.88
N GLU A 134 27.40 6.30 -20.76
CA GLU A 134 27.92 7.23 -19.75
C GLU A 134 28.14 6.47 -18.45
N HIS A 135 29.38 6.53 -17.93
CA HIS A 135 29.73 5.99 -16.62
C HIS A 135 28.62 6.35 -15.61
N GLY A 136 28.18 5.38 -14.80
CA GLY A 136 26.96 5.40 -13.97
C GLY A 136 26.74 6.60 -13.03
N SER A 137 27.62 7.60 -13.04
CA SER A 137 27.47 8.94 -12.48
C SER A 137 26.35 9.79 -13.10
N TRP A 138 25.99 9.66 -14.38
CA TRP A 138 24.93 10.50 -14.99
C TRP A 138 23.55 10.24 -14.37
N TRP A 139 23.20 8.98 -14.18
CA TRP A 139 21.93 8.57 -13.58
C TRP A 139 21.82 8.92 -12.10
N GLN A 140 22.92 8.87 -11.36
CA GLN A 140 22.96 9.30 -9.95
C GLN A 140 22.67 10.79 -9.79
N LEU A 141 23.06 11.62 -10.77
CA LEU A 141 22.78 13.05 -10.81
C LEU A 141 21.33 13.35 -11.22
N GLN A 142 20.75 12.56 -12.15
CA GLN A 142 19.35 12.70 -12.56
C GLN A 142 18.34 12.15 -11.53
N LEU A 143 18.75 11.28 -10.62
CA LEU A 143 17.92 10.80 -9.52
C LEU A 143 17.96 11.74 -8.29
N GLY A 144 18.66 12.88 -8.38
CA GLY A 144 18.59 13.97 -7.42
C GLY A 144 17.38 14.90 -7.66
N ASP A 145 17.05 15.73 -6.67
CA ASP A 145 15.83 16.56 -6.60
C ASP A 145 15.56 17.55 -7.76
N ASN A 146 16.48 17.71 -8.72
CA ASN A 146 16.44 18.76 -9.76
C ASN A 146 16.34 18.24 -11.21
N SER A 147 15.96 16.98 -11.43
CA SER A 147 15.77 16.44 -12.77
C SER A 147 14.37 16.66 -13.35
N ALA A 148 14.27 16.70 -14.68
CA ALA A 148 13.02 16.90 -15.40
C ALA A 148 12.06 15.69 -15.39
N LEU A 149 12.48 14.52 -14.88
CA LEU A 149 11.70 13.29 -14.81
C LEU A 149 11.93 12.60 -13.47
N SER A 150 10.86 12.29 -12.74
CA SER A 150 10.98 11.50 -11.52
C SER A 150 11.29 10.03 -11.86
N LEU A 151 11.97 9.30 -10.95
CA LEU A 151 12.20 7.85 -11.11
C LEU A 151 10.89 7.10 -11.40
N ARG A 152 9.79 7.56 -10.79
CA ARG A 152 8.45 7.03 -11.04
C ARG A 152 8.05 7.20 -12.49
N ASP A 153 8.18 8.39 -13.07
CA ASP A 153 7.80 8.63 -14.46
C ASP A 153 8.62 7.75 -15.41
N MET A 154 9.91 7.56 -15.12
CA MET A 154 10.78 6.68 -15.89
C MET A 154 10.34 5.22 -15.79
N VAL A 155 10.03 4.74 -14.58
CA VAL A 155 9.53 3.37 -14.35
C VAL A 155 8.20 3.15 -15.04
N GLU A 156 7.28 4.11 -15.00
CA GLU A 156 6.00 3.99 -15.70
C GLU A 156 6.18 3.92 -17.23
N ARG A 157 7.06 4.74 -17.81
CA ARG A 157 7.40 4.65 -19.24
C ARG A 157 8.04 3.30 -19.57
N TRP A 158 8.93 2.83 -18.71
CA TRP A 158 9.58 1.52 -18.85
C TRP A 158 8.56 0.36 -18.84
N ILE A 159 7.58 0.38 -17.93
CA ILE A 159 6.51 -0.64 -17.84
C ILE A 159 5.67 -0.66 -19.12
N ARG A 160 5.27 0.52 -19.60
CA ARG A 160 4.50 0.66 -20.84
C ARG A 160 5.26 0.07 -22.03
N ALA A 161 6.50 0.51 -22.21
CA ALA A 161 7.35 0.07 -23.32
C ALA A 161 7.63 -1.43 -23.27
N LEU A 162 8.01 -1.98 -22.10
CA LEU A 162 8.34 -3.40 -21.99
C LEU A 162 7.12 -4.29 -22.29
N THR A 163 5.94 -3.91 -21.80
CA THR A 163 4.68 -4.62 -22.09
C THR A 163 4.33 -4.56 -23.58
N VAL A 164 4.48 -3.40 -24.24
CA VAL A 164 4.21 -3.27 -25.68
C VAL A 164 5.22 -4.06 -26.52
N ILE A 165 6.50 -4.07 -26.13
CA ILE A 165 7.54 -4.89 -26.77
C ILE A 165 7.15 -6.37 -26.68
N ALA A 166 6.89 -6.87 -25.47
CA ALA A 166 6.52 -8.27 -25.25
C ALA A 166 5.24 -8.67 -26.00
N GLY A 167 4.20 -7.84 -25.94
CA GLY A 167 2.96 -8.06 -26.68
C GLY A 167 3.17 -8.11 -28.19
N SER A 168 3.95 -7.16 -28.75
CA SER A 168 4.21 -7.10 -30.19
C SER A 168 4.98 -8.32 -30.69
N ILE A 169 5.96 -8.78 -29.91
CA ILE A 169 6.73 -10.00 -30.21
C ILE A 169 5.81 -11.22 -30.14
N GLY A 170 5.01 -11.34 -29.08
CA GLY A 170 4.07 -12.45 -28.90
C GLY A 170 3.08 -12.59 -30.04
N GLU A 171 2.51 -11.48 -30.51
CA GLU A 171 1.56 -11.47 -31.62
C GLU A 171 2.20 -11.87 -32.97
N LEU A 172 3.43 -11.40 -33.25
CA LEU A 172 4.16 -11.79 -34.47
C LEU A 172 4.55 -13.28 -34.47
N VAL A 173 4.93 -13.81 -33.31
CA VAL A 173 5.27 -15.22 -33.10
C VAL A 173 4.03 -16.09 -33.27
N PHE A 174 2.89 -15.69 -32.69
CA PHE A 174 1.61 -16.37 -32.84
C PHE A 174 1.17 -16.42 -34.30
N ALA A 175 1.36 -15.33 -35.06
CA ALA A 175 1.11 -15.27 -36.50
C ALA A 175 2.10 -16.11 -37.34
N ARG A 176 3.07 -16.81 -36.73
CA ARG A 176 4.13 -17.62 -37.36
C ARG A 176 4.94 -16.84 -38.40
N HIS A 177 5.09 -15.53 -38.22
CA HIS A 177 5.79 -14.66 -39.14
C HIS A 177 7.28 -14.59 -38.76
N GLU A 178 8.17 -14.99 -39.68
CA GLU A 178 9.65 -14.86 -39.56
C GLU A 178 10.20 -15.05 -38.13
N THR A 179 9.78 -16.12 -37.45
CA THR A 179 9.93 -16.32 -35.99
C THR A 179 11.35 -16.12 -35.48
N SER A 180 12.37 -16.49 -36.25
CA SER A 180 13.77 -16.30 -35.88
C SER A 180 14.20 -14.82 -35.87
N LYS A 181 13.78 -14.01 -36.87
CA LYS A 181 14.10 -12.58 -36.93
C LYS A 181 13.37 -11.82 -35.84
N VAL A 182 12.09 -12.15 -35.64
CA VAL A 182 11.25 -11.60 -34.56
C VAL A 182 11.86 -11.92 -33.19
N ALA A 183 12.33 -13.15 -32.99
CA ALA A 183 12.97 -13.55 -31.75
C ALA A 183 14.24 -12.73 -31.47
N ARG A 184 15.13 -12.59 -32.45
CA ARG A 184 16.37 -11.79 -32.32
C ARG A 184 16.09 -10.31 -32.00
N PHE A 185 15.17 -9.70 -32.74
CA PHE A 185 14.77 -8.31 -32.50
C PHE A 185 14.18 -8.13 -31.09
N GLY A 186 13.31 -9.06 -30.69
CA GLY A 186 12.66 -9.03 -29.40
C GLY A 186 13.64 -9.18 -28.23
N THR A 187 14.55 -10.15 -28.31
CA THR A 187 15.59 -10.37 -27.31
C THR A 187 16.48 -9.15 -27.14
N LEU A 188 16.93 -8.51 -28.24
CA LEU A 188 17.76 -7.32 -28.15
C LEU A 188 17.01 -6.11 -27.58
N SER A 189 15.74 -5.95 -27.96
CA SER A 189 14.88 -4.89 -27.40
C SER A 189 14.70 -5.06 -25.90
N ILE A 190 14.39 -6.28 -25.45
CA ILE A 190 14.25 -6.60 -24.02
C ILE A 190 15.58 -6.43 -23.30
N ALA A 191 16.69 -6.98 -23.81
CA ALA A 191 18.00 -6.85 -23.18
C ALA A 191 18.37 -5.38 -22.91
N LYS A 192 18.09 -4.48 -23.87
CA LYS A 192 18.29 -3.03 -23.68
C LYS A 192 17.39 -2.43 -22.60
N MET A 193 16.11 -2.83 -22.54
CA MET A 193 15.22 -2.43 -21.45
C MET A 193 15.74 -2.87 -20.08
N LEU A 194 16.37 -4.04 -19.97
CA LEU A 194 16.87 -4.58 -18.69
C LEU A 194 18.08 -3.83 -18.15
N GLU A 195 18.86 -3.12 -18.99
CA GLU A 195 19.98 -2.28 -18.55
C GLU A 195 19.54 -1.19 -17.55
N PHE A 196 18.30 -0.70 -17.68
CA PHE A 196 17.72 0.24 -16.71
C PHE A 196 17.53 -0.35 -15.32
N VAL A 197 17.18 -1.63 -15.24
CA VAL A 197 17.02 -2.31 -13.95
C VAL A 197 18.37 -2.42 -13.25
N ASP A 198 19.42 -2.76 -14.00
CA ASP A 198 20.78 -2.86 -13.49
C ASP A 198 21.35 -1.52 -13.00
N ALA A 199 20.85 -0.40 -13.54
CA ALA A 199 21.21 0.93 -13.06
C ALA A 199 20.51 1.31 -11.73
N ILE A 200 19.30 0.81 -11.47
CA ILE A 200 18.50 1.16 -10.28
C ILE A 200 18.81 0.26 -9.07
N VAL A 201 19.00 -1.04 -9.31
CA VAL A 201 19.17 -2.06 -8.26
C VAL A 201 20.33 -1.79 -7.26
N PRO A 202 21.47 -1.17 -7.63
CA PRO A 202 22.60 -1.00 -6.70
C PRO A 202 22.35 -0.07 -5.50
N ALA A 203 21.36 0.82 -5.54
CA ALA A 203 21.08 1.77 -4.46
C ALA A 203 19.58 2.01 -4.29
N PRO A 204 18.80 0.99 -3.91
CA PRO A 204 17.37 1.13 -3.75
C PRO A 204 17.10 1.88 -2.43
N LYS A 205 16.38 3.00 -2.54
CA LYS A 205 15.95 3.79 -1.38
C LYS A 205 14.58 3.37 -0.89
N ALA A 206 14.32 3.52 0.39
CA ALA A 206 13.04 3.29 1.04
C ALA A 206 11.82 3.91 0.31
N GLU A 207 12.00 5.12 -0.25
CA GLU A 207 10.97 5.83 -1.03
C GLU A 207 10.62 5.16 -2.37
N ASN A 208 11.52 4.31 -2.89
CA ASN A 208 11.40 3.68 -4.21
C ASN A 208 10.71 2.32 -4.18
N LEU A 209 10.31 1.81 -3.01
CA LEU A 209 9.72 0.48 -2.84
C LEU A 209 8.60 0.20 -3.86
N ARG A 210 7.70 1.17 -4.07
CA ARG A 210 6.57 1.01 -5.00
C ARG A 210 7.05 0.86 -6.45
N ALA A 211 8.01 1.67 -6.87
CA ALA A 211 8.56 1.61 -8.22
C ALA A 211 9.23 0.25 -8.48
N VAL A 212 10.04 -0.23 -7.52
CA VAL A 212 10.69 -1.55 -7.62
C VAL A 212 9.66 -2.69 -7.66
N LEU A 213 8.58 -2.60 -6.88
CA LEU A 213 7.48 -3.57 -6.92
C LEU A 213 6.75 -3.58 -8.26
N ASP A 214 6.45 -2.41 -8.83
CA ASP A 214 5.76 -2.32 -10.13
C ASP A 214 6.66 -2.87 -11.26
N MET A 215 7.99 -2.63 -11.22
CA MET A 215 8.96 -3.26 -12.11
C MET A 215 9.02 -4.78 -11.95
N TYR A 216 8.99 -5.27 -10.70
CA TYR A 216 8.98 -6.70 -10.39
C TYR A 216 7.74 -7.41 -10.98
N ILE A 217 6.56 -6.80 -10.86
CA ILE A 217 5.32 -7.31 -11.44
C ILE A 217 5.44 -7.38 -12.97
N CYS A 218 5.83 -6.29 -13.61
CA CYS A 218 5.96 -6.21 -15.06
C CYS A 218 6.98 -7.25 -15.61
N ALA A 219 8.18 -7.33 -15.01
CA ALA A 219 9.19 -8.30 -15.40
C ALA A 219 8.71 -9.76 -15.23
N SER A 220 7.96 -10.05 -14.17
CA SER A 220 7.40 -11.39 -13.93
C SER A 220 6.35 -11.76 -14.97
N ASN A 221 5.44 -10.85 -15.28
CA ASN A 221 4.39 -11.07 -16.29
C ASN A 221 4.99 -11.26 -17.68
N VAL A 222 5.95 -10.42 -18.05
CA VAL A 222 6.65 -10.51 -19.34
C VAL A 222 7.46 -11.80 -19.42
N SER A 223 8.17 -12.20 -18.35
CA SER A 223 8.87 -13.49 -18.29
C SER A 223 7.94 -14.66 -18.60
N TYR A 224 6.71 -14.63 -18.08
CA TYR A 224 5.73 -15.68 -18.30
C TYR A 224 5.27 -15.75 -19.77
N MET A 225 5.12 -14.61 -20.45
CA MET A 225 4.76 -14.56 -21.88
C MET A 225 5.78 -15.25 -22.79
N PHE A 226 7.05 -15.30 -22.38
CA PHE A 226 8.13 -15.98 -23.12
C PHE A 226 8.29 -17.46 -22.73
N THR A 227 7.38 -18.01 -21.92
CA THR A 227 7.37 -19.44 -21.60
C THR A 227 7.04 -20.24 -22.87
N PRO A 228 7.81 -21.30 -23.19
CA PRO A 228 7.67 -22.07 -24.42
C PRO A 228 6.26 -22.64 -24.64
N LEU A 229 5.58 -22.23 -25.72
CA LEU A 229 4.46 -22.99 -26.31
C LEU A 229 4.54 -22.88 -27.84
N ASP A 230 4.74 -24.02 -28.51
CA ASP A 230 4.70 -24.24 -29.97
C ASP A 230 5.47 -23.24 -30.87
N MET A 231 6.81 -23.31 -30.84
CA MET A 231 7.69 -22.51 -31.71
C MET A 231 8.70 -23.34 -32.52
N SER A 232 9.32 -22.72 -33.54
CA SER A 232 10.51 -23.28 -34.21
C SER A 232 11.66 -23.47 -33.22
N PRO A 233 12.51 -24.52 -33.35
CA PRO A 233 13.61 -24.80 -32.43
C PRO A 233 14.56 -23.61 -32.20
N GLU A 234 14.86 -22.84 -33.25
CA GLU A 234 15.77 -21.69 -33.17
C GLU A 234 15.18 -20.54 -32.36
N ALA A 235 13.91 -20.20 -32.61
CA ALA A 235 13.19 -19.20 -31.82
C ALA A 235 13.00 -19.66 -30.37
N GLN A 236 12.81 -20.97 -30.16
CA GLN A 236 12.63 -21.57 -28.86
C GLN A 236 13.85 -21.35 -27.97
N ILE A 237 15.05 -21.58 -28.51
CA ILE A 237 16.32 -21.33 -27.81
C ILE A 237 16.44 -19.84 -27.42
N ILE A 238 16.20 -18.94 -28.37
CA ILE A 238 16.34 -17.49 -28.15
C ILE A 238 15.37 -16.97 -27.08
N PHE A 239 14.11 -17.41 -27.08
CA PHE A 239 13.16 -16.99 -26.03
C PHE A 239 13.40 -17.67 -24.69
N THR A 240 13.92 -18.90 -24.65
CA THR A 240 14.35 -19.49 -23.36
C THR A 240 15.48 -18.69 -22.72
N GLU A 241 16.43 -18.19 -23.52
CA GLU A 241 17.48 -17.29 -23.03
C GLU A 241 16.89 -15.97 -22.53
N THR A 242 15.96 -15.38 -23.29
CA THR A 242 15.26 -14.13 -22.91
C THR A 242 14.48 -14.28 -21.61
N ALA A 243 13.73 -15.37 -21.46
CA ALA A 243 13.00 -15.71 -20.23
C ALA A 243 13.95 -15.90 -19.05
N SER A 244 15.14 -16.49 -19.26
CA SER A 244 16.18 -16.62 -18.24
C SER A 244 16.75 -15.25 -17.81
N SER A 245 16.99 -14.33 -18.75
CA SER A 245 17.43 -12.96 -18.44
C SER A 245 16.37 -12.17 -17.65
N LEU A 246 15.09 -12.30 -18.02
CA LEU A 246 13.97 -11.73 -17.28
C LEU A 246 13.85 -12.34 -15.88
N GLY A 247 14.00 -13.67 -15.74
CA GLY A 247 14.03 -14.36 -14.46
C GLY A 247 15.17 -13.89 -13.55
N THR A 248 16.36 -13.67 -14.11
CA THR A 248 17.51 -13.10 -13.40
C THR A 248 17.22 -11.68 -12.91
N THR A 249 16.64 -10.85 -13.79
CA THR A 249 16.23 -9.48 -13.45
C THR A 249 15.17 -9.46 -12.35
N ARG A 250 14.18 -10.34 -12.43
CA ARG A 250 13.15 -10.53 -11.40
C ARG A 250 13.79 -10.85 -10.05
N ASN A 251 14.80 -11.72 -10.02
CA ASN A 251 15.52 -12.05 -8.78
C ASN A 251 16.31 -10.84 -8.24
N LYS A 252 16.95 -10.04 -9.11
CA LYS A 252 17.61 -8.78 -8.71
C LYS A 252 16.61 -7.79 -8.10
N LEU A 253 15.43 -7.63 -8.71
CA LEU A 253 14.36 -6.77 -8.20
C LEU A 253 13.82 -7.28 -6.86
N ASN A 254 13.66 -8.60 -6.68
CA ASN A 254 13.28 -9.18 -5.39
C ASN A 254 14.30 -8.87 -4.28
N ASN A 255 15.59 -8.98 -4.59
CA ASN A 255 16.66 -8.60 -3.66
C ASN A 255 16.66 -7.10 -3.35
N ALA A 256 16.35 -6.25 -4.34
CA ALA A 256 16.20 -4.82 -4.11
C ALA A 256 15.00 -4.50 -3.20
N ILE A 257 13.87 -5.20 -3.35
CA ILE A 257 12.71 -5.09 -2.44
C ILE A 257 13.12 -5.47 -1.01
N LEU A 258 13.85 -6.57 -0.84
CA LEU A 258 14.38 -7.01 0.45
C LEU A 258 15.28 -5.92 1.09
N SER A 259 16.24 -5.38 0.33
CA SER A 259 17.13 -4.30 0.78
C SER A 259 16.36 -3.05 1.18
N THR A 260 15.40 -2.63 0.35
CA THR A 260 14.53 -1.48 0.62
C THR A 260 13.75 -1.65 1.92
N MET A 261 13.21 -2.85 2.15
CA MET A 261 12.48 -3.14 3.39
C MET A 261 13.38 -3.18 4.62
N MET A 262 14.64 -3.62 4.48
CA MET A 262 15.61 -3.53 5.58
C MET A 262 15.90 -2.07 5.94
N GLU A 263 16.11 -1.20 4.95
CA GLU A 263 16.30 0.24 5.16
C GLU A 263 15.07 0.89 5.81
N VAL A 264 13.86 0.56 5.34
CA VAL A 264 12.61 1.02 5.98
C VAL A 264 12.58 0.65 7.46
N ARG A 265 12.95 -0.59 7.81
CA ARG A 265 12.97 -1.06 9.20
C ARG A 265 14.00 -0.29 10.03
N THR A 266 15.20 -0.04 9.51
CA THR A 266 16.22 0.75 10.23
C THR A 266 15.75 2.18 10.47
N LEU A 267 15.22 2.84 9.44
CA LEU A 267 14.68 4.21 9.56
C LEU A 267 13.55 4.30 10.59
N MET A 268 12.75 3.24 10.73
CA MET A 268 11.68 3.17 11.73
C MET A 268 12.15 2.86 13.14
N GLU A 269 13.23 2.09 13.31
CA GLU A 269 13.86 1.92 14.62
C GLU A 269 14.39 3.26 15.12
N ASP A 270 15.03 4.02 14.24
CA ASP A 270 15.77 5.24 14.57
C ASP A 270 14.88 6.51 14.54
N ASP A 271 13.58 6.39 14.26
CA ASP A 271 12.67 7.53 14.21
C ASP A 271 12.37 8.09 15.61
N ASP A 272 13.01 9.20 15.98
CA ASP A 272 12.82 9.89 17.27
C ASP A 272 11.37 10.38 17.50
N SER A 273 10.56 10.48 16.44
CA SER A 273 9.16 10.89 16.60
C SER A 273 8.35 9.96 17.48
N TRP A 274 8.73 8.68 17.62
CA TRP A 274 8.05 7.75 18.52
C TRP A 274 7.96 8.31 19.94
N ALA A 275 9.04 8.93 20.43
CA ALA A 275 9.11 9.49 21.78
C ALA A 275 8.28 10.79 21.94
N ILE A 276 7.94 11.45 20.84
CA ILE A 276 7.22 12.73 20.83
C ILE A 276 5.73 12.50 20.53
N GLU A 277 5.42 11.70 19.53
CA GLU A 277 4.07 11.48 19.01
C GLU A 277 3.26 10.51 19.87
N ILE A 278 3.86 9.44 20.42
CA ILE A 278 3.11 8.47 21.24
C ILE A 278 2.51 9.15 22.49
N PRO A 279 3.26 9.92 23.30
CA PRO A 279 2.68 10.59 24.47
C PRO A 279 1.59 11.60 24.11
N ARG A 280 1.75 12.31 22.98
CA ARG A 280 0.84 13.39 22.54
C ARG A 280 -0.39 12.87 21.80
N GLY A 281 -0.30 11.69 21.18
CA GLY A 281 -1.32 11.16 20.28
C GLY A 281 -2.52 10.54 20.98
N GLY A 282 -2.59 10.52 22.31
CA GLY A 282 -3.74 9.99 23.05
C GLY A 282 -4.03 8.50 22.76
N GLY A 283 -3.05 7.76 22.24
CA GLY A 283 -3.19 6.36 21.85
C GLY A 283 -3.59 6.12 20.39
N ASP A 284 -3.69 7.15 19.54
CA ASP A 284 -4.00 7.01 18.11
C ASP A 284 -3.05 6.03 17.38
N VAL A 285 -3.47 5.59 16.19
CA VAL A 285 -2.62 4.84 15.26
C VAL A 285 -1.44 5.72 14.86
N HIS A 286 -0.23 5.19 15.00
CA HIS A 286 0.99 5.92 14.66
C HIS A 286 1.18 6.01 13.14
N ARG A 287 1.78 7.11 12.65
CA ARG A 287 2.07 7.29 11.21
C ARG A 287 2.93 6.16 10.63
N ASN A 288 3.92 5.71 11.39
CA ASN A 288 4.80 4.61 11.01
C ASN A 288 4.04 3.28 10.87
N THR A 289 3.04 3.03 11.73
CA THR A 289 2.15 1.88 11.57
C THR A 289 1.40 1.96 10.24
N ARG A 290 0.86 3.14 9.87
CA ARG A 290 0.19 3.33 8.58
C ARG A 290 1.15 3.06 7.41
N PHE A 291 2.37 3.60 7.47
CA PHE A 291 3.38 3.42 6.43
C PHE A 291 3.76 1.93 6.24
N MET A 292 4.07 1.18 7.31
CA MET A 292 4.38 -0.25 7.17
C MET A 292 3.21 -1.06 6.62
N VAL A 293 2.00 -0.73 7.03
CA VAL A 293 0.80 -1.36 6.49
C VAL A 293 0.69 -1.10 4.99
N ASP A 294 0.93 0.11 4.52
CA ASP A 294 0.89 0.44 3.09
C ASP A 294 2.00 -0.30 2.29
N CYS A 295 3.19 -0.50 2.89
CA CYS A 295 4.26 -1.34 2.33
C CYS A 295 3.81 -2.81 2.22
N ILE A 296 3.27 -3.39 3.30
CA ILE A 296 2.77 -4.77 3.34
C ILE A 296 1.67 -4.99 2.29
N VAL A 297 0.72 -4.06 2.19
CA VAL A 297 -0.36 -4.12 1.18
C VAL A 297 0.22 -4.07 -0.24
N SER A 298 1.20 -3.22 -0.48
CA SER A 298 1.84 -3.10 -1.79
C SER A 298 2.56 -4.40 -2.20
N MET A 299 3.30 -5.01 -1.27
CA MET A 299 3.95 -6.31 -1.51
C MET A 299 2.93 -7.43 -1.76
N ARG A 300 1.82 -7.48 -1.02
CA ARG A 300 0.75 -8.46 -1.27
C ARG A 300 0.13 -8.33 -2.65
N LYS A 301 -0.17 -7.10 -3.07
CA LYS A 301 -0.68 -6.82 -4.41
C LYS A 301 0.29 -7.30 -5.48
N ALA A 302 1.58 -7.07 -5.30
CA ALA A 302 2.61 -7.58 -6.20
C ALA A 302 2.61 -9.12 -6.23
N ARG A 303 2.62 -9.78 -5.06
CA ARG A 303 2.55 -11.25 -4.95
C ARG A 303 1.33 -11.83 -5.69
N ALA A 304 0.15 -11.27 -5.46
CA ALA A 304 -1.09 -11.72 -6.11
C ALA A 304 -1.05 -11.53 -7.64
N SER A 305 -0.40 -10.47 -8.12
CA SER A 305 -0.26 -10.22 -9.57
C SER A 305 0.68 -11.22 -10.24
N THR A 306 1.68 -11.72 -9.50
CA THR A 306 2.72 -12.62 -10.05
C THR A 306 2.47 -14.09 -9.75
N GLU A 307 1.39 -14.45 -9.04
CA GLU A 307 1.12 -15.81 -8.55
C GLU A 307 1.09 -16.86 -9.67
N ASN A 308 0.54 -16.51 -10.82
CA ASN A 308 0.48 -17.39 -12.00
C ASN A 308 1.79 -17.42 -12.81
N CYS A 309 2.72 -16.49 -12.56
CA CYS A 309 3.92 -16.29 -13.35
C CYS A 309 5.18 -16.92 -12.73
N THR A 310 5.12 -17.36 -11.47
CA THR A 310 6.28 -17.90 -10.75
C THR A 310 6.21 -19.43 -10.68
N PRO A 311 7.19 -20.16 -11.26
CA PRO A 311 7.38 -21.58 -10.95
C PRO A 311 7.62 -21.75 -9.44
N SER A 312 7.13 -22.84 -8.87
CA SER A 312 7.08 -23.11 -7.42
C SER A 312 8.43 -23.28 -6.71
N ASP A 313 9.54 -22.76 -7.24
CA ASP A 313 10.88 -23.03 -6.73
C ASP A 313 11.51 -21.86 -5.93
N ASN A 314 11.55 -22.08 -4.61
CA ASN A 314 12.70 -21.94 -3.69
C ASN A 314 13.53 -20.63 -3.62
N THR A 315 13.06 -19.51 -4.18
CA THR A 315 13.63 -18.18 -3.87
C THR A 315 12.80 -17.51 -2.79
N VAL A 316 13.45 -16.77 -1.86
CA VAL A 316 12.80 -16.01 -0.76
C VAL A 316 11.51 -15.41 -1.28
N ASN A 317 10.40 -15.99 -0.85
CA ASN A 317 9.11 -15.69 -1.42
C ASN A 317 8.76 -14.29 -0.92
N LEU A 318 8.19 -13.45 -1.78
CA LEU A 318 7.63 -12.17 -1.35
C LEU A 318 6.65 -12.39 -0.17
N GLY A 319 6.03 -13.57 -0.08
CA GLY A 319 5.32 -14.08 1.10
C GLY A 319 6.13 -14.09 2.40
N ASP A 320 7.31 -14.72 2.41
CA ASP A 320 8.17 -14.77 3.61
C ASP A 320 8.57 -13.36 4.08
N LEU A 321 8.86 -12.47 3.12
CA LEU A 321 9.16 -11.07 3.42
C LEU A 321 7.95 -10.34 4.01
N ILE A 322 6.74 -10.57 3.47
CA ILE A 322 5.49 -10.01 3.99
C ILE A 322 5.29 -10.46 5.45
N ASP A 323 5.47 -11.74 5.74
CA ASP A 323 5.28 -12.30 7.08
C ASP A 323 6.34 -11.77 8.06
N ALA A 324 7.61 -11.77 7.65
CA ALA A 324 8.69 -11.18 8.46
C ALA A 324 8.47 -9.69 8.73
N THR A 325 7.95 -8.94 7.75
CA THR A 325 7.63 -7.51 7.91
C THR A 325 6.47 -7.29 8.87
N PHE A 326 5.46 -8.16 8.80
CA PHE A 326 4.31 -8.13 9.69
C PHE A 326 4.71 -8.44 11.15
N ASP A 327 5.50 -9.48 11.38
CA ASP A 327 5.97 -9.82 12.73
C ASP A 327 6.91 -8.76 13.29
N TYR A 328 7.80 -8.20 12.45
CA TYR A 328 8.62 -7.06 12.83
C TYR A 328 7.77 -5.87 13.30
N LEU A 329 6.71 -5.49 12.56
CA LEU A 329 5.84 -4.38 12.94
C LEU A 329 5.16 -4.63 14.30
N ARG A 330 4.72 -5.86 14.57
CA ARG A 330 4.10 -6.22 15.85
C ARG A 330 5.07 -6.09 17.01
N ASP A 331 6.30 -6.55 16.82
CA ASP A 331 7.35 -6.46 17.84
C ASP A 331 7.82 -5.01 18.05
N LEU A 332 7.94 -4.24 16.96
CA LEU A 332 8.25 -2.81 17.02
C LEU A 332 7.20 -2.05 17.82
N LEU A 333 5.91 -2.27 17.52
CA LEU A 333 4.81 -1.64 18.26
C LEU A 333 4.84 -1.98 19.74
N ARG A 334 5.11 -3.25 20.10
CA ARG A 334 5.24 -3.66 21.51
C ARG A 334 6.37 -2.91 22.22
N ARG A 335 7.53 -2.77 21.60
CA ARG A 335 8.68 -2.04 22.15
C ARG A 335 8.44 -0.54 22.23
N LYS A 336 8.01 0.09 21.13
CA LYS A 336 7.76 1.54 21.07
C LYS A 336 6.58 1.96 21.95
N SER A 337 5.65 1.06 22.27
CA SER A 337 4.57 1.34 23.23
C SER A 337 5.05 1.72 24.64
N GLU A 338 6.30 1.42 25.01
CA GLU A 338 6.90 1.87 26.28
C GLU A 338 7.04 3.41 26.38
N PHE A 339 6.96 4.14 25.26
CA PHE A 339 6.90 5.61 25.28
C PHE A 339 5.55 6.15 25.78
N CYS A 340 4.54 5.31 25.98
CA CYS A 340 3.26 5.76 26.55
C CYS A 340 3.44 6.24 27.99
N SER A 341 2.77 7.34 28.35
CA SER A 341 2.85 7.94 29.69
C SER A 341 2.36 7.06 30.84
N GLY A 342 1.77 5.90 30.55
CA GLY A 342 1.40 4.91 31.55
C GLY A 342 0.83 3.62 30.94
N PRO A 343 0.68 2.55 31.75
CA PRO A 343 0.24 1.23 31.27
C PRO A 343 -1.15 1.25 30.63
N SER A 344 -2.07 2.07 31.14
CA SER A 344 -3.42 2.23 30.60
C SER A 344 -3.40 2.78 29.16
N LEU A 345 -2.66 3.87 28.93
CA LEU A 345 -2.53 4.47 27.59
C LEU A 345 -1.82 3.51 26.63
N ARG A 346 -0.83 2.76 27.13
CA ARG A 346 -0.13 1.73 26.38
C ARG A 346 -1.07 0.67 25.79
N TYR A 347 -2.05 0.20 26.57
CA TYR A 347 -3.03 -0.76 26.07
C TYR A 347 -3.97 -0.16 25.02
N ILE A 348 -4.38 1.10 25.17
CA ILE A 348 -5.18 1.80 24.15
C ILE A 348 -4.37 1.99 22.85
N PHE A 349 -3.11 2.37 22.96
CA PHE A 349 -2.21 2.49 21.81
C PHE A 349 -2.06 1.14 21.07
N LEU A 350 -1.78 0.06 21.81
CA LEU A 350 -1.66 -1.28 21.24
C LEU A 350 -2.98 -1.77 20.63
N LEU A 351 -4.12 -1.46 21.26
CA LEU A 351 -5.46 -1.77 20.76
C LEU A 351 -5.71 -1.10 19.40
N ASN A 352 -5.50 0.21 19.31
CA ASN A 352 -5.74 0.97 18.09
C ASN A 352 -4.85 0.51 16.94
N ASN A 353 -3.55 0.35 17.18
CA ASN A 353 -2.60 -0.08 16.16
C ASN A 353 -2.86 -1.54 15.73
N SER A 354 -3.18 -2.44 16.66
CA SER A 354 -3.50 -3.84 16.33
C SER A 354 -4.81 -3.96 15.57
N ASN A 355 -5.83 -3.17 15.92
CA ASN A 355 -7.10 -3.14 15.19
C ASN A 355 -6.93 -2.56 13.79
N PHE A 356 -6.13 -1.50 13.65
CA PHE A 356 -5.79 -0.92 12.34
C PHE A 356 -5.12 -1.95 11.43
N ILE A 357 -4.15 -2.69 11.98
CA ILE A 357 -3.52 -3.80 11.25
C ILE A 357 -4.57 -4.87 10.93
N ALA A 358 -5.42 -5.29 11.87
CA ALA A 358 -6.42 -6.33 11.66
C ALA A 358 -7.41 -6.02 10.53
N ASN A 359 -7.83 -4.76 10.42
CA ASN A 359 -8.75 -4.31 9.38
C ASN A 359 -8.13 -4.38 7.97
N MET A 360 -6.80 -4.38 7.85
CA MET A 360 -6.12 -4.67 6.58
C MET A 360 -6.35 -6.10 6.10
N PHE A 361 -6.53 -7.02 7.04
CA PHE A 361 -6.75 -8.45 6.80
C PHE A 361 -8.22 -8.82 6.81
N GLU A 362 -9.12 -7.84 6.85
CA GLU A 362 -10.55 -8.13 6.77
C GLU A 362 -10.83 -8.79 5.43
N PRO A 363 -11.25 -10.07 5.43
CA PRO A 363 -11.37 -10.83 4.20
C PRO A 363 -12.56 -10.29 3.41
N SER A 364 -12.30 -9.84 2.19
CA SER A 364 -13.36 -9.47 1.25
C SER A 364 -14.17 -10.69 0.76
N VAL A 365 -13.57 -11.89 0.85
CA VAL A 365 -14.19 -13.18 0.54
C VAL A 365 -13.73 -14.19 1.60
N PRO A 366 -14.65 -14.99 2.21
CA PRO A 366 -14.31 -15.94 3.28
C PRO A 366 -13.40 -17.12 2.90
N LEU A 367 -12.95 -17.23 1.64
CA LEU A 367 -12.19 -18.39 1.16
C LEU A 367 -10.69 -18.33 1.45
N ASP A 368 -10.13 -17.18 1.80
CA ASP A 368 -8.71 -17.07 2.17
C ASP A 368 -8.52 -17.41 3.66
N LEU A 369 -8.26 -18.69 3.93
CA LEU A 369 -8.14 -19.24 5.27
C LEU A 369 -6.95 -18.64 6.05
N GLU A 370 -5.86 -18.28 5.36
CA GLU A 370 -4.68 -17.70 5.99
C GLU A 370 -4.98 -16.28 6.47
N LEU A 371 -5.53 -15.42 5.61
CA LEU A 371 -5.94 -14.06 5.99
C LEU A 371 -7.01 -14.08 7.08
N TRP A 372 -7.98 -14.99 6.98
CA TRP A 372 -9.02 -15.18 7.99
C TRP A 372 -8.42 -15.52 9.36
N SER A 373 -7.50 -16.48 9.41
CA SER A 373 -6.84 -16.90 10.65
C SER A 373 -6.06 -15.76 11.31
N LEU A 374 -5.42 -14.92 10.49
CA LEU A 374 -4.62 -13.78 10.92
C LEU A 374 -5.50 -12.66 11.47
N HIS A 375 -6.56 -12.31 10.75
CA HIS A 375 -7.56 -11.34 11.19
C HIS A 375 -8.13 -11.72 12.56
N HIS A 376 -8.58 -12.97 12.73
CA HIS A 376 -9.11 -13.44 14.00
C HIS A 376 -8.08 -13.49 15.12
N ARG A 377 -6.82 -13.81 14.83
CA ARG A 377 -5.74 -13.76 15.82
C ARG A 377 -5.54 -12.34 16.34
N LEU A 378 -5.51 -11.35 15.45
CA LEU A 378 -5.37 -9.94 15.81
C LEU A 378 -6.58 -9.40 16.56
N LYS A 379 -7.82 -9.75 16.14
CA LYS A 379 -9.05 -9.35 16.86
C LYS A 379 -9.11 -9.96 18.26
N ARG A 380 -8.70 -11.23 18.43
CA ARG A 380 -8.55 -11.83 19.77
C ARG A 380 -7.53 -11.09 20.63
N GLN A 381 -6.41 -10.66 20.04
CA GLN A 381 -5.40 -9.86 20.73
C GLN A 381 -5.95 -8.49 21.14
N CYS A 382 -6.79 -7.86 20.32
CA CYS A 382 -7.49 -6.62 20.68
C CYS A 382 -8.37 -6.80 21.93
N GLY A 383 -9.12 -7.92 22.03
CA GLY A 383 -9.90 -8.25 23.23
C GLY A 383 -9.04 -8.27 24.50
N LYS A 384 -7.87 -8.94 24.44
CA LYS A 384 -6.92 -8.97 25.57
C LYS A 384 -6.44 -7.58 25.99
N TYR A 385 -6.22 -6.68 25.03
CA TYR A 385 -5.82 -5.30 25.35
C TYR A 385 -6.93 -4.51 26.01
N ILE A 386 -8.19 -4.73 25.62
CA ILE A 386 -9.35 -4.14 26.28
C ILE A 386 -9.43 -4.64 27.72
N ASP A 387 -9.34 -5.95 27.95
CA ASP A 387 -9.40 -6.54 29.28
C ASP A 387 -8.30 -5.98 30.21
N SER A 388 -7.04 -5.98 29.75
CA SER A 388 -5.92 -5.40 30.50
C SER A 388 -6.09 -3.91 30.78
N TYR A 389 -6.62 -3.14 29.82
CA TYR A 389 -6.92 -1.73 30.02
C TYR A 389 -8.00 -1.55 31.09
N LEU A 390 -9.08 -2.33 31.06
CA LEU A 390 -10.17 -2.24 32.04
C LEU A 390 -9.67 -2.58 33.45
N ASP A 391 -8.87 -3.62 33.60
CA ASP A 391 -8.34 -4.04 34.89
C ASP A 391 -7.42 -2.99 35.51
N ILE A 392 -6.47 -2.46 34.75
CA ILE A 392 -5.52 -1.45 35.28
C ILE A 392 -6.21 -0.10 35.50
N SER A 393 -7.04 0.33 34.56
CA SER A 393 -7.59 1.68 34.57
C SER A 393 -8.81 1.82 35.46
N TRP A 394 -9.66 0.81 35.51
CA TRP A 394 -10.96 0.88 36.20
C TRP A 394 -11.07 -0.09 37.38
N GLY A 395 -10.14 -1.05 37.54
CA GLY A 395 -10.11 -1.96 38.69
C GLY A 395 -10.08 -1.22 40.03
N HIS A 396 -9.24 -0.19 40.16
CA HIS A 396 -9.18 0.61 41.38
C HIS A 396 -10.48 1.38 41.65
N VAL A 397 -11.12 1.94 40.61
CA VAL A 397 -12.43 2.62 40.72
C VAL A 397 -13.47 1.64 41.25
N THR A 398 -13.53 0.43 40.69
CA THR A 398 -14.46 -0.62 41.16
C THR A 398 -14.19 -1.08 42.58
N SER A 399 -12.93 -1.04 43.03
CA SER A 399 -12.56 -1.42 44.41
C SER A 399 -13.04 -0.41 45.46
N CYS A 400 -13.28 0.84 45.06
CA CYS A 400 -13.84 1.86 45.93
C CYS A 400 -15.37 1.74 46.10
N ILE A 401 -16.05 0.91 45.30
CA ILE A 401 -17.48 0.67 45.43
C ILE A 401 -17.72 -0.19 46.69
N PRO A 402 -18.53 0.28 47.66
CA PRO A 402 -18.84 -0.49 48.86
C PRO A 402 -19.42 -1.87 48.52
N LYS A 403 -18.80 -2.94 49.02
CA LYS A 403 -19.29 -4.32 48.83
C LYS A 403 -20.31 -4.67 49.91
N SER A 404 -21.42 -5.26 49.49
CA SER A 404 -22.44 -5.82 50.38
C SER A 404 -22.03 -7.19 50.88
N TYR A 405 -21.22 -7.23 51.95
CA TYR A 405 -21.05 -8.47 52.72
C TYR A 405 -21.25 -8.18 54.20
N PHE A 406 -22.43 -8.59 54.69
CA PHE A 406 -22.80 -8.93 56.06
C PHE A 406 -21.83 -8.45 57.17
N SER A 407 -22.15 -7.36 57.88
CA SER A 407 -22.30 -7.29 59.36
C SER A 407 -22.17 -5.87 59.95
N ARG A 408 -23.15 -5.50 60.80
CA ARG A 408 -23.24 -4.41 61.81
C ARG A 408 -23.49 -2.94 61.34
N PRO A 409 -24.48 -2.21 61.91
CA PRO A 409 -25.04 -1.00 61.28
C PRO A 409 -24.28 0.32 61.51
N LEU A 410 -23.57 0.48 62.64
CA LEU A 410 -23.07 1.80 63.07
C LEU A 410 -21.63 2.11 62.61
N ILE A 411 -20.79 1.08 62.43
CA ILE A 411 -19.42 1.23 61.91
C ILE A 411 -19.44 1.39 60.38
N HIS A 412 -20.52 0.93 59.73
CA HIS A 412 -20.71 0.94 58.27
C HIS A 412 -21.01 2.32 57.68
N ARG A 413 -21.61 3.23 58.46
CA ARG A 413 -22.09 4.53 57.94
C ARG A 413 -20.93 5.45 57.56
N TRP A 414 -19.91 5.52 58.40
CA TRP A 414 -18.72 6.35 58.15
C TRP A 414 -17.84 5.72 57.07
N SER A 415 -17.66 4.39 57.09
CA SER A 415 -16.85 3.68 56.10
C SER A 415 -17.46 3.76 54.70
N ASN A 416 -18.77 3.57 54.54
CA ASN A 416 -19.43 3.67 53.22
C ASN A 416 -19.40 5.08 52.65
N THR A 417 -19.61 6.10 53.48
CA THR A 417 -19.55 7.50 53.04
C THR A 417 -18.13 7.84 52.55
N SER A 418 -17.09 7.36 53.25
CA SER A 418 -15.70 7.55 52.82
C SER A 418 -15.35 6.79 51.53
N LEU A 419 -15.88 5.57 51.35
CA LEU A 419 -15.69 4.77 50.13
C LEU A 419 -16.41 5.40 48.93
N LEU A 420 -17.59 5.97 49.13
CA LEU A 420 -18.33 6.70 48.11
C LEU A 420 -17.56 7.92 47.60
N ILE A 421 -17.02 8.73 48.52
CA ILE A 421 -16.16 9.88 48.16
C ILE A 421 -14.92 9.39 47.40
N ASN A 422 -14.28 8.31 47.86
CA ASN A 422 -13.13 7.72 47.18
C ASN A 422 -13.48 7.22 45.77
N PHE A 423 -14.66 6.62 45.59
CA PHE A 423 -15.18 6.20 44.29
C PHE A 423 -15.36 7.40 43.35
N GLU A 424 -16.04 8.45 43.81
CA GLU A 424 -16.28 9.66 43.01
C GLU A 424 -14.96 10.31 42.59
N LEU A 425 -14.01 10.45 43.53
CA LEU A 425 -12.68 10.99 43.23
C LEU A 425 -11.91 10.10 42.25
N ALA A 426 -11.91 8.78 42.45
CA ALA A 426 -11.24 7.83 41.56
C ALA A 426 -11.84 7.84 40.16
N PHE A 427 -13.18 7.87 40.05
CA PHE A 427 -13.90 7.96 38.79
C PHE A 427 -13.55 9.23 38.05
N HIS A 428 -13.71 10.40 38.68
CA HIS A 428 -13.45 11.69 38.04
C HIS A 428 -11.99 11.84 37.62
N LYS A 429 -11.05 11.42 38.47
CA LYS A 429 -9.61 11.44 38.13
C LYS A 429 -9.31 10.56 36.91
N THR A 430 -9.86 9.34 36.88
CA THR A 430 -9.69 8.39 35.77
C THR A 430 -10.30 8.95 34.48
N TYR A 431 -11.53 9.44 34.57
CA TYR A 431 -12.24 10.06 33.46
C TYR A 431 -11.49 11.27 32.89
N GLN A 432 -11.08 12.23 33.73
CA GLN A 432 -10.37 13.43 33.27
C GLN A 432 -9.04 13.11 32.59
N THR A 433 -8.34 12.08 33.06
CA THR A 433 -7.09 11.60 32.45
C THR A 433 -7.32 11.02 31.04
N GLN A 434 -8.47 10.38 30.82
CA GLN A 434 -8.74 9.56 29.64
C GLN A 434 -9.69 10.21 28.63
N LYS A 435 -10.35 11.31 29.00
CA LYS A 435 -11.32 12.02 28.17
C LYS A 435 -10.75 12.38 26.79
N PHE A 436 -9.50 12.83 26.74
CA PHE A 436 -8.81 13.24 25.52
C PHE A 436 -7.98 12.13 24.87
N TRP A 437 -8.11 10.88 25.33
CA TRP A 437 -7.54 9.77 24.59
C TRP A 437 -8.36 9.53 23.33
N LYS A 438 -7.80 8.77 22.40
CA LYS A 438 -8.38 8.58 21.08
C LYS A 438 -8.50 7.11 20.76
N VAL A 439 -9.68 6.70 20.33
CA VAL A 439 -9.92 5.40 19.69
C VAL A 439 -10.59 5.70 18.35
N PRO A 440 -9.83 5.74 17.23
CA PRO A 440 -10.36 6.26 15.96
C PRO A 440 -11.57 5.50 15.42
N GLU A 441 -11.58 4.18 15.59
CA GLU A 441 -12.63 3.30 15.05
C GLU A 441 -13.89 3.31 15.94
N PRO A 442 -15.05 3.79 15.46
CA PRO A 442 -16.25 3.94 16.30
C PRO A 442 -16.74 2.61 16.88
N ARG A 443 -16.69 1.52 16.10
CA ARG A 443 -17.10 0.18 16.58
C ARG A 443 -16.19 -0.31 17.70
N LEU A 444 -14.89 -0.06 17.57
CA LEU A 444 -13.89 -0.43 18.58
C LEU A 444 -14.08 0.40 19.85
N ARG A 445 -14.45 1.67 19.71
CA ARG A 445 -14.68 2.62 20.81
C ARG A 445 -15.88 2.27 21.69
N CYS A 446 -16.95 1.76 21.08
CA CYS A 446 -18.17 1.36 21.78
C CYS A 446 -17.90 0.25 22.81
N LEU A 447 -17.01 -0.70 22.48
CA LEU A 447 -16.74 -1.87 23.31
C LEU A 447 -16.16 -1.54 24.71
N PRO A 448 -15.03 -0.79 24.86
CA PRO A 448 -14.52 -0.42 26.16
C PRO A 448 -15.52 0.46 26.92
N ARG A 449 -16.22 1.40 26.28
CA ARG A 449 -17.25 2.23 26.94
C ARG A 449 -18.35 1.38 27.57
N LYS A 450 -18.89 0.43 26.80
CA LYS A 450 -19.92 -0.50 27.27
C LYS A 450 -19.42 -1.32 28.45
N ASN A 451 -18.23 -1.90 28.36
CA ASN A 451 -17.64 -2.69 29.44
C ASN A 451 -17.39 -1.85 30.71
N ILE A 452 -16.95 -0.60 30.59
CA ILE A 452 -16.79 0.30 31.73
C ILE A 452 -18.15 0.58 32.37
N ALA A 453 -19.18 0.90 31.58
CA ALA A 453 -20.53 1.16 32.08
C ALA A 453 -21.09 -0.07 32.83
N GLU A 454 -20.96 -1.26 32.23
CA GLU A 454 -21.43 -2.52 32.84
C GLU A 454 -20.67 -2.86 34.13
N ARG A 455 -19.37 -2.59 34.20
CA ARG A 455 -18.52 -2.94 35.35
C ARG A 455 -18.57 -1.89 36.46
N VAL A 456 -18.66 -0.61 36.13
CA VAL A 456 -18.52 0.50 37.09
C VAL A 456 -19.89 1.06 37.46
N VAL A 457 -20.69 1.47 36.46
CA VAL A 457 -21.97 2.14 36.70
C VAL A 457 -23.01 1.16 37.22
N SER A 458 -23.09 -0.06 36.69
CA SER A 458 -24.02 -1.06 37.21
C SER A 458 -23.67 -1.48 38.64
N SER A 459 -22.39 -1.70 38.96
CA SER A 459 -21.98 -2.01 40.33
C SER A 459 -22.26 -0.86 41.30
N TYR A 460 -22.08 0.38 40.84
CA TYR A 460 -22.41 1.57 41.62
C TYR A 460 -23.93 1.68 41.85
N ARG A 461 -24.75 1.49 40.81
CA ARG A 461 -26.22 1.47 40.91
C ARG A 461 -26.70 0.42 41.91
N ASN A 462 -26.21 -0.81 41.80
CA ASN A 462 -26.56 -1.89 42.74
C ASN A 462 -26.20 -1.52 44.18
N CYS A 463 -25.03 -0.88 44.39
CA CYS A 463 -24.62 -0.39 45.70
C CYS A 463 -25.59 0.66 46.27
N LEU A 464 -26.08 1.59 45.44
CA LEU A 464 -27.07 2.59 45.84
C LEU A 464 -28.43 1.96 46.18
N GLU A 465 -28.91 1.02 45.36
CA GLU A 465 -30.16 0.29 45.59
C GLU A 465 -30.12 -0.51 46.91
N GLU A 466 -28.98 -1.10 47.24
CA GLU A 466 -28.78 -1.82 48.50
C GLU A 466 -28.61 -0.89 49.72
N ASN A 467 -28.40 0.42 49.51
CA ASN A 467 -28.15 1.41 50.56
C ASN A 467 -28.98 2.71 50.37
N PRO A 468 -30.30 2.71 50.67
CA PRO A 468 -31.21 3.84 50.38
C PRO A 468 -30.84 5.17 51.07
N GLU A 469 -30.08 5.15 52.17
CA GLU A 469 -29.58 6.37 52.80
C GLU A 469 -28.44 7.04 52.02
N LEU A 470 -27.60 6.24 51.33
CA LEU A 470 -26.54 6.74 50.44
C LEU A 470 -27.17 7.30 49.16
N GLU A 471 -28.17 6.60 48.63
CA GLU A 471 -28.94 7.06 47.48
C GLU A 471 -29.55 8.46 47.71
N LYS A 472 -30.14 8.70 48.90
CA LYS A 472 -30.65 10.03 49.28
C LYS A 472 -29.58 11.12 49.36
N HIS A 473 -28.34 10.77 49.75
CA HIS A 473 -27.23 11.71 49.78
C HIS A 473 -26.75 12.06 48.37
N VAL A 474 -26.60 11.04 47.51
CA VAL A 474 -26.22 11.23 46.09
C VAL A 474 -27.29 12.01 45.35
N ASN A 475 -28.58 11.72 45.54
CA ASN A 475 -29.67 12.46 44.89
C ASN A 475 -29.77 13.93 45.35
N ARG A 476 -29.16 14.28 46.49
CA ARG A 476 -29.09 15.66 47.00
C ARG A 476 -27.85 16.41 46.46
N GLY A 477 -26.82 15.69 45.99
CA GLY A 477 -25.61 16.22 45.37
C GLY A 477 -25.55 15.89 43.88
N THR A 478 -25.85 16.85 43.02
CA THR A 478 -26.19 16.64 41.60
C THR A 478 -25.06 16.06 40.72
N SER A 479 -23.84 15.84 41.21
CA SER A 479 -22.67 15.48 40.38
C SER A 479 -22.40 13.99 40.17
N SER A 480 -23.11 13.10 40.87
CA SER A 480 -22.69 11.69 40.97
C SER A 480 -23.79 10.68 40.63
N SER A 481 -24.88 11.10 39.99
CA SER A 481 -25.95 10.16 39.62
C SER A 481 -25.45 9.15 38.57
N PRO A 482 -25.92 7.88 38.60
CA PRO A 482 -25.52 6.88 37.61
C PRO A 482 -25.73 7.32 36.15
N GLU A 483 -26.75 8.12 35.88
CA GLU A 483 -27.08 8.65 34.56
C GLU A 483 -26.01 9.64 34.07
N ILE A 484 -25.56 10.55 34.95
CA ILE A 484 -24.50 11.52 34.64
C ILE A 484 -23.18 10.79 34.40
N LEU A 485 -22.84 9.80 35.23
CA LEU A 485 -21.64 8.98 35.02
C LEU A 485 -21.70 8.27 33.66
N MET A 486 -22.87 7.77 33.26
CA MET A 486 -23.05 7.11 31.97
C MET A 486 -22.88 8.08 30.79
N GLU A 487 -23.40 9.30 30.90
CA GLU A 487 -23.19 10.37 29.91
C GLU A 487 -21.71 10.72 29.78
N MET A 488 -21.01 10.89 30.90
CA MET A 488 -19.56 11.14 30.91
C MET A 488 -18.79 10.00 30.22
N LEU A 489 -19.09 8.74 30.51
CA LEU A 489 -18.44 7.60 29.83
C LEU A 489 -18.67 7.60 28.31
N GLY A 490 -19.79 8.17 27.85
CA GLY A 490 -20.08 8.37 26.43
C GLY A 490 -19.08 9.28 25.71
N GLU A 491 -18.41 10.17 26.43
CA GLU A 491 -17.42 11.10 25.89
C GLU A 491 -15.99 10.53 25.84
N LEU A 492 -15.70 9.45 26.55
CA LEU A 492 -14.34 8.88 26.62
C LEU A 492 -13.85 8.43 25.26
N PHE A 493 -12.62 8.77 24.86
CA PHE A 493 -12.00 8.34 23.60
C PHE A 493 -12.41 9.10 22.32
N GLU A 494 -13.07 10.27 22.45
CA GLU A 494 -13.38 11.16 21.32
C GLU A 494 -12.26 12.18 20.99
N GLY A 495 -11.10 12.10 21.67
CA GLY A 495 -10.01 13.07 21.54
C GLY A 495 -9.29 13.14 20.20
#